data_AF-A0A5K1CLG2-F1
#
_entry.id   AF-A0A5K1CLG2-F1
#
_cell.length_a   1.000
_cell.length_b   1.000
_cell.length_c   1.000
_cell.angle_alpha   90.00
_cell.angle_beta   90.00
_cell.angle_gamma   90.00
#
_symmetry.space_group_name_H-M   'P 1'
#
loop_
_entity.id
_entity.type
_entity.pdbx_description
1 polymer ?
#
loop_
_entity_poly.entity_id
_entity_poly.type
_entity_poly.pdbx_seq_one_letter_code
_entity_poly.pdbx_strand_id
1 'polypeptide(L)' 'LGVINLKCELVDPDGLVKHLKALKSANVDGVMVDCWWGIVEAHSPQKYNWHGYKRLFQIIHELNLKLQ' A
#
# COMPACT_ATOMS: atom_id res chain seq x y z
N LEU A 1 10.46 -0.72 -3.92
CA LEU A 1 10.48 -0.97 -2.46
C LEU A 1 10.40 0.39 -1.77
N GLY A 2 9.38 0.64 -0.95
CA GLY A 2 9.18 1.96 -0.31
C GLY A 2 7.86 2.67 -0.60
N VAL A 3 6.79 1.96 -0.99
CA VAL A 3 5.44 2.54 -1.09
C VAL A 3 4.96 3.02 0.29
N ILE A 4 5.34 2.30 1.35
CA ILE A 4 5.14 2.69 2.74
C ILE A 4 6.51 3.01 3.36
N ASN A 5 6.63 4.16 4.04
CA ASN A 5 7.84 4.54 4.76
C ASN A 5 7.92 3.89 6.15
N LEU A 6 9.04 4.06 6.86
CA LEU A 6 9.25 3.50 8.22
C LEU A 6 8.28 4.04 9.28
N LYS A 7 7.55 5.13 9.00
CA LYS A 7 6.52 5.71 9.88
C LYS A 7 5.13 5.16 9.58
N CYS A 8 5.01 4.18 8.69
CA CYS A 8 3.75 3.64 8.18
C CYS A 8 2.91 4.71 7.47
N GLU A 9 3.54 5.53 6.63
CA GLU A 9 2.89 6.52 5.78
C GLU A 9 3.09 6.18 4.30
N LEU A 10 2.08 6.46 3.48
CA LEU A 10 2.13 6.26 2.04
C LEU A 10 3.03 7.32 1.39
N VAL A 11 4.04 6.89 0.67
CA VAL A 11 4.94 7.77 -0.08
C VAL A 11 4.35 8.00 -1.46
N ASP A 12 4.24 9.27 -1.87
CA ASP A 12 3.74 9.70 -3.18
C ASP A 12 2.43 9.01 -3.63
N PRO A 13 1.30 9.31 -2.97
CA PRO A 13 0.02 8.70 -3.32
C PRO A 13 -0.40 8.93 -4.78
N ASP A 14 -0.13 10.12 -5.31
CA ASP A 14 -0.54 10.50 -6.66
C ASP A 14 0.25 9.75 -7.74
N GLY A 15 1.57 9.64 -7.56
CA GLY A 15 2.41 8.81 -8.42
C GLY A 15 2.01 7.34 -8.38
N LEU A 16 1.72 6.81 -7.18
CA LEU A 16 1.22 5.45 -7.02
C LEU A 16 -0.10 5.23 -7.78
N VAL A 17 -1.08 6.11 -7.61
CA VAL A 17 -2.38 6.02 -8.31
C VAL A 17 -2.18 6.02 -9.82
N LYS A 18 -1.29 6.87 -10.34
CA LYS A 18 -0.97 6.91 -11.78
C LYS A 18 -0.42 5.57 -12.27
N HIS A 19 0.51 4.96 -11.53
CA HIS A 19 1.07 3.66 -11.88
C HIS A 19 0.03 2.54 -11.80
N LEU A 20 -0.79 2.49 -10.75
CA LEU A 20 -1.84 1.48 -10.59
C LEU A 20 -2.92 1.60 -11.67
N LYS A 21 -3.29 2.83 -12.08
CA LYS A 21 -4.18 3.05 -13.22
C LYS A 21 -3.58 2.52 -14.52
N ALA A 22 -2.29 2.74 -14.75
CA ALA A 22 -1.61 2.21 -15.93
C ALA A 22 -1.62 0.67 -15.95
N LEU A 23 -1.38 0.01 -14.81
CA LEU A 23 -1.49 -1.45 -14.68
C LEU A 23 -2.92 -1.93 -14.95
N LYS A 24 -3.92 -1.24 -14.42
CA LYS A 24 -5.32 -1.58 -14.66
C LYS A 24 -5.68 -1.45 -16.15
N SER A 25 -5.22 -0.40 -16.82
CA SER A 25 -5.39 -0.22 -18.27
C SER A 25 -4.66 -1.29 -19.10
N ALA A 26 -3.62 -1.90 -18.56
CA ALA A 26 -2.93 -3.05 -19.14
C ALA A 26 -3.60 -4.40 -18.82
N ASN A 27 -4.84 -4.41 -18.29
CA ASN A 27 -5.60 -5.59 -17.89
C ASN A 27 -4.93 -6.47 -16.82
N VAL A 28 -4.11 -5.88 -15.94
CA VAL A 28 -3.57 -6.59 -14.78
C VAL A 28 -4.70 -6.88 -13.78
N ASP A 29 -4.76 -8.12 -13.28
CA ASP A 29 -5.79 -8.57 -12.34
C ASP A 29 -5.62 -8.01 -10.91
N GLY A 30 -4.37 -7.79 -10.48
CA GLY A 30 -4.07 -7.38 -9.12
C GLY A 30 -2.61 -7.09 -8.87
N VAL A 31 -2.31 -6.70 -7.63
CA VAL A 31 -0.96 -6.38 -7.15
C VAL A 31 -0.69 -7.12 -5.85
N MET A 32 0.59 -7.36 -5.58
CA MET A 32 1.06 -7.96 -4.33
C MET A 32 1.81 -6.90 -3.52
N VAL A 33 1.58 -6.86 -2.20
CA VAL A 33 2.21 -5.87 -1.32
C VAL A 33 2.74 -6.53 -0.05
N ASP A 34 4.03 -6.30 0.24
CA ASP A 34 4.63 -6.73 1.49
C ASP A 34 4.13 -5.92 2.69
N CYS A 35 3.53 -6.62 3.66
CA CYS A 35 3.18 -6.06 4.97
C CYS A 35 4.32 -6.27 5.97
N TRP A 36 5.17 -5.27 6.11
CA TRP A 36 6.37 -5.35 6.94
C TRP A 36 6.04 -5.19 8.42
N TRP A 37 6.24 -6.25 9.20
CA TRP A 37 6.06 -6.22 10.66
C TRP A 37 6.86 -5.09 11.33
N GLY A 38 8.12 -4.90 10.92
CA GLY A 38 8.98 -3.83 11.44
C GLY A 38 8.53 -2.40 11.13
N ILE A 39 7.56 -2.21 10.24
CA ILE A 39 6.91 -0.91 9.99
C ILE A 39 5.63 -0.82 10.83
N VAL A 40 4.84 -1.88 10.86
CA VAL A 40 3.55 -1.90 11.56
C VAL A 40 3.72 -1.82 13.07
N GLU A 41 4.68 -2.55 13.66
CA GLU A 41 4.92 -2.59 15.11
C GLU A 41 6.22 -1.85 15.49
N ALA A 42 6.61 -0.82 14.73
CA ALA A 42 7.91 -0.15 14.89
C ALA A 42 8.10 0.55 16.25
N HIS A 43 7.01 1.06 16.84
CA HIS A 43 7.10 1.98 17.98
C HIS A 43 7.25 1.29 19.34
N SER A 44 6.44 0.26 19.60
CA SER A 44 6.42 -0.46 20.87
C SER A 44 5.64 -1.75 20.74
N PRO A 45 5.94 -2.78 21.57
CA PRO A 45 5.19 -4.02 21.56
C PRO A 45 3.68 -3.81 21.64
N GLN A 46 2.93 -4.56 20.85
CA GLN A 46 1.47 -4.55 20.70
C GLN A 46 0.86 -3.23 20.21
N LYS A 47 1.67 -2.26 19.76
CA LYS A 47 1.16 -1.04 19.10
C LYS A 47 1.32 -1.13 17.59
N TYR A 48 0.25 -1.54 16.94
CA TYR A 48 0.20 -1.70 15.49
C TYR A 48 -0.32 -0.45 14.78
N ASN A 49 0.54 0.19 14.00
CA ASN A 49 0.14 1.24 13.07
C ASN A 49 -0.10 0.63 11.68
N TRP A 50 -1.35 0.63 11.24
CA TRP A 50 -1.76 0.16 9.90
C TRP A 50 -2.18 1.31 8.97
N HIS A 51 -1.97 2.56 9.37
CA HIS A 51 -2.56 3.71 8.69
C HIS A 51 -2.16 3.79 7.20
N GLY A 52 -0.86 3.73 6.90
CA GLY A 52 -0.35 3.75 5.52
C GLY A 52 -0.84 2.57 4.69
N TYR A 53 -0.81 1.36 5.25
CA TYR A 53 -1.30 0.15 4.58
C TYR A 53 -2.81 0.21 4.30
N LYS A 54 -3.62 0.67 5.26
CA LYS A 54 -5.06 0.87 5.04
C LYS A 54 -5.31 1.84 3.89
N ARG A 55 -4.56 2.94 3.81
CA ARG A 55 -4.69 3.91 2.71
C ARG A 55 -4.30 3.30 1.37
N LEU A 56 -3.23 2.51 1.33
CA LEU A 56 -2.81 1.76 0.15
C LEU A 56 -3.89 0.79 -0.32
N PHE A 57 -4.46 0.01 0.59
CA PHE A 57 -5.51 -0.97 0.27
C PHE A 57 -6.79 -0.29 -0.24
N GLN A 58 -7.15 0.86 0.33
CA GLN A 58 -8.26 1.66 -0.18
C GLN A 58 -8.05 2.08 -1.63
N ILE A 59 -6.87 2.59 -1.98
CA ILE A 59 -6.55 3.00 -3.35
C ILE A 59 -6.62 1.80 -4.32
N ILE A 60 -6.05 0.65 -3.94
CA ILE A 60 -6.06 -0.56 -4.77
C ILE A 60 -7.50 -1.05 -5.00
N HIS A 61 -8.32 -1.03 -3.94
CA HIS A 61 -9.74 -1.39 -4.00
C HIS A 61 -10.55 -0.43 -4.88
N GLU A 62 -10.35 0.88 -4.74
CA GLU A 62 -11.00 1.92 -5.58
C GLU A 62 -10.66 1.77 -7.06
N LEU A 63 -9.46 1.25 -7.39
CA LEU A 63 -9.03 0.95 -8.75
C LEU A 63 -9.46 -0.44 -9.24
N ASN A 64 -10.24 -1.17 -8.44
CA ASN A 64 -10.77 -2.50 -8.75
C ASN A 64 -9.67 -3.50 -9.17
N LEU A 65 -8.56 -3.48 -8.43
CA LEU A 65 -7.46 -4.44 -8.52
C LEU A 65 -7.54 -5.41 -7.35
N LYS A 66 -7.21 -6.69 -7.59
CA LYS A 66 -7.04 -7.67 -6.51
C LYS A 66 -5.76 -7.36 -5.72
N LEU A 67 -5.76 -7.73 -4.44
CA LEU A 67 -4.61 -7.60 -3.55
C LEU A 67 -4.20 -8.99 -3.03
N GLN A 68 -2.90 -9.26 -3.03
CA GLN A 68 -2.28 -10.42 -2.39
C GLN A 68 -1.28 -10.00 -1.33
#